data_AF-A0A7S4I562-F1
#
_entry.id   AF-A0A7S4I562-F1
#
_cell.length_a   1.000
_cell.length_b   1.000
_cell.length_c   1.000
_cell.angle_alpha   90.00
_cell.angle_beta   90.00
_cell.angle_gamma   90.00
#
_symmetry.space_group_name_H-M   'P 1'
#
loop_
_entity.id
_entity.type
_entity.pdbx_description
1 polymer ?
#
loop_
_entity_poly.entity_id
_entity_poly.type
_entity_poly.pdbx_seq_one_letter_code
_entity_poly.pdbx_strand_id
1 'polypeptide(L)'
;DANEFAIVGTTHSEVFEQCVKAEIKVAEYCMFDSWAANPTIEDAAGFMECAKRLGKKITSDKDTDHICGENSKLKALCLPPEIKKHCGGLGLIYGIYAPQLYEWVNAFDKENLLIIPSERLFDTPTEVMKEVAEYLQIDNFNWQTVTSNTFNIINPKSPAGSQLHLETNDANSKRNLQVGRSDSTSEYPPLDPVIRERLIQDVAPFNKALATVLNDNTFLAWDTIQREE
;
A
#
# COMPACT_ATOMS: atom_id res chain seq x y z
N ASP A 1 -14.89 -2.11 18.89
CA ASP A 1 -14.77 -3.53 19.29
C ASP A 1 -13.64 -4.22 18.55
N ALA A 2 -12.43 -4.22 19.12
CA ALA A 2 -11.24 -4.86 18.54
C ALA A 2 -11.10 -6.36 18.89
N ASN A 3 -12.07 -6.93 19.63
CA ASN A 3 -12.02 -8.30 20.15
C ASN A 3 -12.84 -9.32 19.36
N GLU A 4 -13.51 -8.94 18.27
CA GLU A 4 -14.44 -9.84 17.56
C GLU A 4 -13.79 -10.71 16.47
N PHE A 5 -12.49 -10.53 16.19
CA PHE A 5 -11.77 -11.27 15.13
C PHE A 5 -10.68 -12.23 15.61
N ALA A 6 -10.63 -12.54 16.92
CA ALA A 6 -9.72 -13.59 17.39
C ALA A 6 -10.13 -14.94 16.80
N ILE A 7 -9.47 -15.37 15.72
CA ILE A 7 -9.35 -16.79 15.39
C ILE A 7 -8.76 -17.41 16.67
N VAL A 8 -9.34 -18.52 17.15
CA VAL A 8 -8.95 -19.11 18.44
C VAL A 8 -7.42 -19.27 18.52
N GLY A 9 -6.76 -18.38 19.27
CA GLY A 9 -5.31 -18.36 19.46
C GLY A 9 -4.46 -17.42 18.58
N THR A 10 -5.04 -16.60 17.69
CA THR A 10 -4.28 -15.68 16.81
C THR A 10 -4.70 -14.22 16.98
N THR A 11 -3.73 -13.33 17.13
CA THR A 11 -3.90 -11.87 17.23
C THR A 11 -4.07 -11.21 15.85
N HIS A 12 -4.63 -10.00 15.81
CA HIS A 12 -4.69 -9.21 14.57
C HIS A 12 -3.31 -8.98 13.95
N SER A 13 -2.28 -8.73 14.77
CA SER A 13 -0.91 -8.51 14.29
C SER A 13 -0.33 -9.77 13.64
N GLU A 14 -0.59 -10.95 14.19
CA GLU A 14 -0.13 -12.23 13.61
C GLU A 14 -0.87 -12.56 12.31
N VAL A 15 -2.17 -12.26 12.22
CA VAL A 15 -2.92 -12.38 10.95
C VAL A 15 -2.30 -11.46 9.91
N PHE A 16 -2.08 -10.19 10.25
CA PHE A 16 -1.46 -9.20 9.35
C PHE A 16 -0.06 -9.64 8.90
N GLU A 17 0.80 -10.08 9.81
CA GLU A 17 2.14 -10.60 9.50
C GLU A 17 2.08 -11.75 8.50
N GLN A 18 1.17 -12.71 8.71
CA GLN A 18 1.02 -13.85 7.82
C GLN A 18 0.54 -13.44 6.42
N CYS A 19 -0.42 -12.51 6.32
CA CYS A 19 -0.86 -11.97 5.04
C CYS A 19 0.30 -11.30 4.29
N VAL A 20 1.07 -10.43 4.95
CA VAL A 20 2.22 -9.73 4.35
C VAL A 20 3.29 -10.73 3.92
N LYS A 21 3.65 -11.70 4.77
CA LYS A 21 4.65 -12.73 4.44
C LYS A 21 4.25 -13.60 3.27
N ALA A 22 2.96 -13.91 3.12
CA ALA A 22 2.48 -14.63 1.95
C ALA A 22 2.69 -13.81 0.66
N GLU A 23 2.42 -12.50 0.70
CA GLU A 23 2.67 -11.62 -0.44
C GLU A 23 4.17 -11.44 -0.76
N ILE A 24 5.05 -11.38 0.26
CA ILE A 24 6.50 -11.36 0.06
C ILE A 24 6.97 -12.62 -0.67
N LYS A 25 6.53 -13.81 -0.23
CA LYS A 25 6.85 -15.06 -0.91
C LYS A 25 6.35 -15.11 -2.35
N VAL A 26 5.19 -14.48 -2.63
CA VAL A 26 4.71 -14.32 -4.01
C VAL A 26 5.66 -13.44 -4.80
N ALA A 27 6.13 -12.33 -4.25
CA ALA A 27 7.08 -11.45 -4.91
C ALA A 27 8.42 -12.16 -5.20
N GLU A 28 8.97 -12.89 -4.23
CA GLU A 28 10.16 -13.73 -4.37
C GLU A 28 9.98 -14.78 -5.48
N TYR A 29 8.86 -15.52 -5.45
CA TYR A 29 8.54 -16.52 -6.46
C TYR A 29 8.43 -15.91 -7.86
N CYS A 30 7.89 -14.69 -7.95
CA CYS A 30 7.77 -13.94 -9.20
C CYS A 30 9.06 -13.24 -9.64
N MET A 31 10.21 -13.66 -9.10
CA MET A 31 11.56 -13.25 -9.50
C MET A 31 11.85 -11.76 -9.23
N PHE A 32 11.28 -11.18 -8.17
CA PHE A 32 11.56 -9.79 -7.79
C PHE A 32 13.07 -9.53 -7.65
N ASP A 33 13.82 -10.39 -6.96
CA ASP A 33 15.25 -10.20 -6.75
C ASP A 33 16.06 -10.20 -8.06
N SER A 34 15.66 -11.05 -9.01
CA SER A 34 16.28 -11.09 -10.33
C SER A 34 16.03 -9.78 -11.08
N TRP A 35 14.79 -9.28 -11.02
CA TRP A 35 14.43 -8.00 -11.60
C TRP A 35 15.18 -6.84 -10.92
N ALA A 36 15.22 -6.80 -9.59
CA ALA A 36 15.88 -5.73 -8.84
C ALA A 36 17.39 -5.68 -9.10
N ALA A 37 18.03 -6.82 -9.41
CA ALA A 37 19.44 -6.89 -9.76
C ALA A 37 19.74 -6.37 -11.18
N ASN A 38 18.84 -6.60 -12.15
CA ASN A 38 18.99 -6.17 -13.54
C ASN A 38 17.63 -5.74 -14.11
N PRO A 39 17.16 -4.52 -13.79
CA PRO A 39 15.80 -4.15 -14.09
C PRO A 39 15.60 -3.91 -15.59
N THR A 40 14.56 -4.55 -16.15
CA THR A 40 14.06 -4.28 -17.50
C THR A 40 12.56 -4.00 -17.45
N ILE A 41 12.04 -3.32 -18.48
CA ILE A 41 10.59 -3.05 -18.59
C ILE A 41 9.82 -4.37 -18.76
N GLU A 42 10.35 -5.31 -19.54
CA GLU A 42 9.74 -6.63 -19.76
C GLU A 42 9.66 -7.43 -18.46
N ASP A 43 10.76 -7.48 -17.69
CA ASP A 43 10.80 -8.20 -16.42
C ASP A 43 9.91 -7.54 -15.35
N ALA A 44 9.81 -6.19 -15.33
CA ALA A 44 8.90 -5.48 -14.45
C ALA A 44 7.43 -5.85 -14.73
N ALA A 45 7.04 -5.86 -16.01
CA ALA A 45 5.70 -6.26 -16.43
C ALA A 45 5.43 -7.74 -16.09
N GLY A 46 6.40 -8.62 -16.36
CA GLY A 46 6.34 -10.05 -16.05
C GLY A 46 6.18 -10.32 -14.54
N PHE A 47 6.94 -9.61 -13.70
CA PHE A 47 6.79 -9.63 -12.25
C PHE A 47 5.36 -9.23 -11.84
N MET A 48 4.86 -8.09 -12.32
CA MET A 48 3.54 -7.58 -11.94
C MET A 48 2.41 -8.52 -12.39
N GLU A 49 2.50 -9.10 -13.59
CA GLU A 49 1.53 -10.08 -14.07
C GLU A 49 1.54 -11.34 -13.20
N CYS A 50 2.75 -11.88 -12.92
CA CYS A 50 2.92 -13.05 -12.07
C CYS A 50 2.34 -12.82 -10.66
N ALA A 51 2.72 -11.71 -10.01
CA ALA A 51 2.32 -11.40 -8.64
C ALA A 51 0.81 -11.20 -8.53
N LYS A 52 0.20 -10.44 -9.45
CA LYS A 52 -1.27 -10.25 -9.49
C LYS A 52 -2.00 -11.57 -9.72
N ARG A 53 -1.50 -12.42 -10.62
CA ARG A 53 -2.11 -13.71 -10.94
C ARG A 53 -2.05 -14.66 -9.74
N LEU A 54 -0.90 -14.76 -9.07
CA LEU A 54 -0.73 -15.66 -7.92
C LEU A 54 -1.41 -15.12 -6.66
N GLY A 55 -1.25 -13.84 -6.34
CA GLY A 55 -1.84 -13.25 -5.13
C GLY A 55 -3.37 -13.36 -5.11
N LYS A 56 -4.05 -13.17 -6.25
CA LYS A 56 -5.50 -13.39 -6.37
C LYS A 56 -5.90 -14.85 -6.09
N LYS A 57 -5.11 -15.81 -6.56
CA LYS A 57 -5.42 -17.23 -6.38
C LYS A 57 -5.15 -17.71 -4.95
N ILE A 58 -4.06 -17.24 -4.35
CA ILE A 58 -3.69 -17.55 -2.97
C ILE A 58 -4.72 -17.01 -1.98
N THR A 59 -5.25 -15.80 -2.22
CA THR A 59 -6.25 -15.15 -1.36
C THR A 59 -7.71 -15.50 -1.70
N SER A 60 -7.99 -16.11 -2.85
CA SER A 60 -9.36 -16.47 -3.26
C SER A 60 -9.93 -17.65 -2.47
N ASP A 61 -11.07 -17.46 -1.78
CA ASP A 61 -11.78 -18.49 -0.98
C ASP A 61 -12.32 -19.69 -1.77
N LYS A 62 -12.12 -19.74 -3.09
CA LYS A 62 -12.56 -20.87 -3.91
C LYS A 62 -11.68 -22.11 -3.64
N ASP A 63 -12.26 -23.09 -2.95
CA ASP A 63 -11.68 -24.42 -2.62
C ASP A 63 -11.20 -25.25 -3.82
N THR A 64 -11.49 -24.82 -5.05
CA THR A 64 -11.12 -25.56 -6.26
C THR A 64 -9.72 -25.27 -6.77
N ASP A 65 -8.95 -24.39 -6.13
CA ASP A 65 -7.63 -24.02 -6.65
C ASP A 65 -6.56 -25.05 -6.27
N HIS A 66 -6.16 -25.87 -7.24
CA HIS A 66 -5.12 -26.89 -7.09
C HIS A 66 -3.76 -26.33 -6.62
N ILE A 67 -3.58 -25.01 -6.64
CA ILE A 67 -2.38 -24.29 -6.19
C ILE A 67 -2.07 -24.55 -4.72
N CYS A 68 -3.07 -24.69 -3.85
CA CYS A 68 -2.85 -24.93 -2.42
C CYS A 68 -3.00 -26.39 -2.01
N GLY A 69 -3.15 -27.30 -2.98
CA GLY A 69 -3.22 -28.74 -2.72
C GLY A 69 -1.91 -29.30 -2.17
N GLU A 70 -1.98 -30.43 -1.46
CA GLU A 70 -0.81 -31.02 -0.77
C GLU A 70 0.38 -31.31 -1.68
N ASN A 71 0.12 -31.64 -2.94
CA ASN A 71 1.13 -31.98 -3.95
C ASN A 71 1.58 -30.78 -4.80
N SER A 72 1.07 -29.58 -4.51
CA SER A 72 1.42 -28.40 -5.28
C SER A 72 2.79 -27.85 -4.89
N LYS A 73 3.60 -27.52 -5.89
CA LYS A 73 4.86 -26.78 -5.68
C LYS A 73 4.64 -25.37 -5.12
N LEU A 74 3.42 -24.85 -5.24
CA LEU A 74 3.02 -23.52 -4.77
C LEU A 74 2.41 -23.54 -3.37
N LYS A 75 2.29 -24.71 -2.73
CA LYS A 75 1.70 -24.84 -1.38
C LYS A 75 2.39 -23.91 -0.35
N ALA A 76 3.69 -23.68 -0.49
CA ALA A 76 4.46 -22.81 0.40
C ALA A 76 4.06 -21.32 0.34
N LEU A 77 3.36 -20.91 -0.72
CA LEU A 77 2.82 -19.56 -0.91
C LEU A 77 1.42 -19.41 -0.30
N CYS A 78 0.77 -20.51 0.07
CA CYS A 78 -0.61 -20.51 0.52
C CYS A 78 -0.75 -20.19 2.00
N LEU A 79 -1.87 -19.54 2.33
CA LEU A 79 -2.26 -19.22 3.69
C LEU A 79 -3.14 -20.34 4.27
N PRO A 80 -3.06 -20.60 5.60
CA PRO A 80 -4.05 -21.43 6.27
C PRO A 80 -5.47 -20.88 6.05
N PRO A 81 -6.50 -21.74 5.88
CA PRO A 81 -7.87 -21.30 5.59
C PRO A 81 -8.42 -20.28 6.61
N GLU A 82 -8.06 -20.44 7.88
CA GLU A 82 -8.48 -19.57 8.97
C GLU A 82 -7.88 -18.17 8.88
N ILE A 83 -6.66 -18.02 8.34
CA ILE A 83 -5.99 -16.73 8.12
C ILE A 83 -6.46 -16.10 6.80
N LYS A 84 -6.58 -16.93 5.76
CA LYS A 84 -6.90 -16.53 4.40
C LYS A 84 -8.13 -15.63 4.30
N LYS A 85 -9.21 -15.96 5.02
CA LYS A 85 -10.47 -15.19 5.05
C LYS A 85 -10.33 -13.75 5.59
N HIS A 86 -9.19 -13.44 6.22
CA HIS A 86 -8.88 -12.11 6.75
C HIS A 86 -7.83 -11.35 5.95
N CYS A 87 -7.21 -11.98 4.96
CA CYS A 87 -6.22 -11.32 4.12
C CYS A 87 -6.90 -10.61 2.96
N GLY A 88 -6.69 -9.30 2.86
CA GLY A 88 -6.92 -8.57 1.62
C GLY A 88 -5.95 -9.08 0.54
N GLY A 89 -6.40 -9.10 -0.72
CA GLY A 89 -5.53 -9.49 -1.82
C GLY A 89 -4.65 -8.34 -2.30
N LEU A 90 -3.35 -8.60 -2.45
CA LEU A 90 -2.36 -7.77 -3.17
C LEU A 90 -1.98 -6.45 -2.47
N GLY A 91 -2.22 -6.32 -1.16
CA GLY A 91 -1.95 -5.08 -0.43
C GLY A 91 -0.49 -4.65 -0.50
N LEU A 92 0.43 -5.57 -0.16
CA LEU A 92 1.87 -5.34 -0.26
C LEU A 92 2.30 -5.27 -1.72
N ILE A 93 1.80 -6.15 -2.61
CA ILE A 93 2.18 -6.15 -4.02
C ILE A 93 1.92 -4.78 -4.67
N TYR A 94 0.83 -4.09 -4.29
CA TYR A 94 0.59 -2.71 -4.74
C TYR A 94 1.52 -1.67 -4.10
N GLY A 95 2.07 -1.96 -2.92
CA GLY A 95 3.09 -1.14 -2.26
C GLY A 95 4.53 -1.36 -2.77
N ILE A 96 4.78 -2.39 -3.58
CA ILE A 96 6.09 -2.59 -4.23
C ILE A 96 6.20 -1.63 -5.41
N TYR A 97 6.59 -0.37 -5.14
CA TYR A 97 6.55 0.72 -6.13
C TYR A 97 7.63 0.62 -7.21
N ALA A 98 8.79 0.06 -6.90
CA ALA A 98 9.94 0.05 -7.81
C ALA A 98 9.61 -0.46 -9.25
N PRO A 99 9.01 -1.66 -9.44
CA PRO A 99 8.65 -2.16 -10.77
C PRO A 99 7.50 -1.37 -11.40
N GLN A 100 6.62 -0.77 -10.60
CA GLN A 100 5.50 0.03 -11.11
C GLN A 100 5.97 1.37 -11.67
N LEU A 101 6.99 1.97 -11.05
CA LEU A 101 7.56 3.24 -11.48
C LEU A 101 8.69 3.09 -12.50
N TYR A 102 9.24 1.89 -12.66
CA TYR A 102 10.40 1.65 -13.53
C TYR A 102 10.16 2.11 -14.98
N GLU A 103 9.00 1.79 -15.55
CA GLU A 103 8.65 2.23 -16.91
C GLU A 103 8.60 3.76 -17.01
N TRP A 104 8.00 4.42 -16.02
CA TRP A 104 7.85 5.88 -15.99
C TRP A 104 9.21 6.58 -15.93
N VAL A 105 10.10 6.17 -15.03
CA VAL A 105 11.43 6.83 -14.90
C VAL A 105 12.36 6.59 -16.07
N ASN A 106 12.09 5.56 -16.90
CA ASN A 106 12.84 5.32 -18.14
C ASN A 106 12.22 6.03 -19.36
N ALA A 107 10.91 6.32 -19.30
CA ALA A 107 10.18 6.96 -20.40
C ALA A 107 10.18 8.49 -20.31
N PHE A 108 10.32 9.06 -19.11
CA PHE A 108 10.25 10.49 -18.86
C PHE A 108 11.52 11.00 -18.18
N ASP A 109 11.97 12.19 -18.59
CA ASP A 109 13.07 12.88 -17.91
C ASP A 109 12.69 13.19 -16.45
N LYS A 110 13.67 13.20 -15.56
CA LYS A 110 13.47 13.35 -14.11
C LYS A 110 12.74 14.64 -13.76
N GLU A 111 13.02 15.73 -14.46
CA GLU A 111 12.34 17.02 -14.31
C GLU A 111 10.85 17.00 -14.67
N ASN A 112 10.38 15.96 -15.37
CA ASN A 112 8.97 15.74 -15.69
C ASN A 112 8.29 14.73 -14.75
N LEU A 113 8.95 14.37 -13.64
CA LEU A 113 8.40 13.51 -12.59
C LEU A 113 8.58 14.16 -11.21
N LEU A 114 7.48 14.58 -10.59
CA LEU A 114 7.45 14.97 -9.18
C LEU A 114 7.00 13.78 -8.33
N ILE A 115 7.86 13.35 -7.40
CA ILE A 115 7.58 12.26 -6.46
C ILE A 115 7.64 12.83 -5.05
N ILE A 116 6.52 12.73 -4.33
CA ILE A 116 6.35 13.28 -2.99
C ILE A 116 6.12 12.13 -2.00
N PRO A 117 6.95 11.99 -0.95
CA PRO A 117 6.65 11.10 0.17
C PRO A 117 5.34 11.50 0.85
N SER A 118 4.43 10.55 1.07
CA SER A 118 3.12 10.87 1.67
C SER A 118 3.26 11.42 3.09
N GLU A 119 4.29 11.02 3.84
CA GLU A 119 4.58 11.55 5.17
C GLU A 119 4.79 13.07 5.12
N ARG A 120 5.55 13.58 4.14
CA ARG A 120 5.73 15.03 3.95
C ARG A 120 4.40 15.73 3.66
N LEU A 121 3.55 15.10 2.85
CA LEU A 121 2.23 15.64 2.52
C LEU A 121 1.33 15.71 3.77
N PHE A 122 1.38 14.72 4.64
CA PHE A 122 0.60 14.73 5.90
C PHE A 122 1.17 15.72 6.92
N ASP A 123 2.50 15.79 7.06
CA ASP A 123 3.15 16.64 8.07
C ASP A 123 3.12 18.13 7.69
N THR A 124 3.31 18.43 6.41
CA THR A 124 3.48 19.80 5.87
C THR A 124 2.70 20.01 4.56
N PRO A 125 1.36 19.81 4.57
CA PRO A 125 0.57 19.79 3.35
C PRO A 125 0.62 21.11 2.57
N THR A 126 0.66 22.25 3.27
CA THR A 126 0.71 23.57 2.64
C THR A 126 2.01 23.78 1.86
N GLU A 127 3.14 23.37 2.42
CA GLU A 127 4.46 23.43 1.81
C GLU A 127 4.56 22.50 0.61
N VAL A 128 4.09 21.27 0.75
CA VAL A 128 4.05 20.29 -0.35
C VAL A 128 3.16 20.77 -1.50
N MET A 129 2.00 21.35 -1.21
CA MET A 129 1.14 21.87 -2.28
C MET A 129 1.72 23.10 -3.00
N LYS A 130 2.56 23.91 -2.32
CA LYS A 130 3.36 24.95 -2.98
C LYS A 130 4.38 24.34 -3.94
N GLU A 131 5.11 23.31 -3.51
CA GLU A 131 6.05 22.55 -4.36
C GLU A 131 5.34 21.98 -5.61
N VAL A 132 4.14 21.41 -5.43
CA VAL A 132 3.30 20.94 -6.56
C VAL A 132 2.92 22.09 -7.49
N ALA A 133 2.53 23.25 -6.95
CA ALA A 133 2.14 24.41 -7.74
C ALA A 133 3.32 24.98 -8.56
N GLU A 134 4.49 25.07 -7.93
CA GLU A 134 5.74 25.50 -8.59
C GLU A 134 6.12 24.53 -9.70
N TYR A 135 6.08 23.23 -9.44
CA TYR A 135 6.36 22.19 -10.42
C TYR A 135 5.42 22.25 -11.64
N LEU A 136 4.11 22.45 -11.40
CA LEU A 136 3.10 22.59 -12.46
C LEU A 136 3.10 23.98 -13.13
N GLN A 137 3.92 24.92 -12.67
CA GLN A 137 3.96 26.31 -13.14
C GLN A 137 2.59 27.01 -13.07
N ILE A 138 1.82 26.72 -12.02
CA ILE A 138 0.54 27.40 -11.77
C ILE A 138 0.73 28.56 -10.80
N ASP A 139 -0.13 29.57 -10.92
CA ASP A 139 -0.08 30.76 -10.07
C ASP A 139 -0.15 30.41 -8.59
N ASN A 140 0.54 31.22 -7.78
CA ASN A 140 0.52 31.09 -6.33
C ASN A 140 -0.91 31.11 -5.79
N PHE A 141 -1.24 30.02 -5.09
CA PHE A 141 -2.54 29.80 -4.47
C PHE A 141 -2.39 29.79 -2.94
N ASN A 142 -3.40 30.28 -2.22
CA ASN A 142 -3.41 30.20 -0.76
C ASN A 142 -3.77 28.79 -0.29
N TRP A 143 -2.81 27.86 -0.39
CA TRP A 143 -3.03 26.44 -0.09
C TRP A 143 -3.53 26.18 1.33
N GLN A 144 -3.21 27.04 2.30
CA GLN A 144 -3.65 26.89 3.69
C GLN A 144 -5.17 26.77 3.83
N THR A 145 -5.95 27.42 2.97
CA THR A 145 -7.42 27.34 3.02
C THR A 145 -7.94 25.97 2.62
N VAL A 146 -7.23 25.26 1.73
CA VAL A 146 -7.56 23.93 1.24
C VAL A 146 -6.99 22.85 2.15
N THR A 147 -5.74 23.00 2.57
CA THR A 147 -4.98 22.02 3.36
C THR A 147 -5.29 22.06 4.86
N SER A 148 -6.01 23.07 5.35
CA SER A 148 -6.49 23.13 6.73
C SER A 148 -7.49 22.04 7.10
N ASN A 149 -8.01 21.30 6.11
CA ASN A 149 -9.02 20.28 6.29
C ASN A 149 -8.62 18.99 5.59
N THR A 150 -8.93 17.86 6.22
CA THR A 150 -8.79 16.54 5.60
C THR A 150 -10.14 16.10 5.05
N PHE A 151 -10.13 15.69 3.79
CA PHE A 151 -11.30 15.17 3.10
C PHE A 151 -11.05 13.72 2.71
N ASN A 152 -12.03 12.86 2.97
CA ASN A 152 -11.99 11.46 2.61
C ASN A 152 -13.11 11.12 1.64
N ILE A 153 -12.85 10.17 0.74
CA ILE A 153 -13.92 9.51 0.01
C ILE A 153 -14.64 8.60 1.01
N ILE A 154 -15.91 8.88 1.26
CA ILE A 154 -16.71 8.17 2.27
C ILE A 154 -17.75 7.29 1.61
N ASN A 155 -17.89 6.09 2.13
CA ASN A 155 -19.11 5.31 1.93
C ASN A 155 -20.02 5.62 3.13
N PRO A 156 -21.06 6.46 3.00
CA PRO A 156 -21.93 6.84 4.11
C PRO A 156 -22.76 5.66 4.63
N LYS A 157 -22.77 4.52 3.92
CA LYS A 157 -23.39 3.28 4.39
C LYS A 157 -22.44 2.43 5.24
N SER A 158 -21.14 2.73 5.29
CA SER A 158 -20.22 2.04 6.18
C SER A 158 -20.36 2.59 7.61
N PRO A 159 -20.07 1.77 8.64
CA PRO A 159 -20.12 2.24 10.03
C PRO A 159 -19.30 3.52 10.25
N ALA A 160 -18.06 3.54 9.74
CA ALA A 160 -17.19 4.72 9.84
C ALA A 160 -17.71 5.92 9.02
N GLY A 161 -18.13 5.70 7.77
CA GLY A 161 -18.56 6.79 6.89
C GLY A 161 -19.89 7.42 7.30
N SER A 162 -20.76 6.67 7.99
CA SER A 162 -22.05 7.17 8.49
C SER A 162 -21.92 8.24 9.59
N GLN A 163 -20.75 8.34 10.21
CA GLN A 163 -20.46 9.28 11.29
C GLN A 163 -19.80 10.58 10.79
N LEU A 164 -19.37 10.62 9.53
CA LEU A 164 -18.63 11.74 8.97
C LEU A 164 -19.55 12.79 8.34
N HIS A 165 -19.14 14.05 8.39
CA HIS A 165 -19.85 15.14 7.75
C HIS A 165 -19.66 15.08 6.23
N LEU A 166 -20.73 14.86 5.48
CA LEU A 166 -20.72 14.89 4.01
C LEU A 166 -20.59 16.34 3.51
N GLU A 167 -19.55 16.60 2.72
CA GLU A 167 -19.33 17.90 2.06
C GLU A 167 -20.01 17.96 0.69
N THR A 168 -20.13 16.81 0.01
CA THR A 168 -20.84 16.70 -1.27
C THR A 168 -22.34 16.56 -1.05
N ASN A 169 -23.09 17.64 -1.29
CA ASN A 169 -24.55 17.71 -1.10
C ASN A 169 -25.39 17.40 -2.35
N ASP A 170 -24.84 16.75 -3.38
CA ASP A 170 -25.64 16.42 -4.58
C ASP A 170 -26.52 15.19 -4.35
N ALA A 171 -27.68 15.41 -3.71
CA ALA A 171 -28.69 14.41 -3.42
C ALA A 171 -29.25 13.69 -4.67
N ASN A 172 -28.99 14.21 -5.88
CA ASN A 172 -29.56 13.68 -7.12
C ASN A 172 -28.63 12.74 -7.88
N SER A 173 -27.35 12.64 -7.51
CA SER A 173 -26.44 11.72 -8.19
C SER A 173 -26.24 10.44 -7.41
N LYS A 174 -26.93 9.39 -7.85
CA LYS A 174 -26.71 8.01 -7.38
C LYS A 174 -25.32 7.45 -7.74
N ARG A 175 -24.43 8.24 -8.36
CA ARG A 175 -23.10 7.82 -8.83
C ARG A 175 -21.96 8.78 -8.48
N ASN A 176 -22.22 9.86 -7.74
CA ASN A 176 -21.16 10.82 -7.42
C ASN A 176 -20.25 10.30 -6.31
N LEU A 177 -18.98 10.67 -6.42
CA LEU A 177 -17.99 10.54 -5.37
C LEU A 177 -18.50 11.28 -4.12
N GLN A 178 -18.67 10.55 -3.03
CA GLN A 178 -19.09 11.14 -1.76
C GLN A 178 -17.84 11.51 -0.97
N VAL A 179 -17.67 12.80 -0.70
CA VAL A 179 -16.53 13.31 0.04
C VAL A 179 -17.04 13.83 1.37
N GLY A 180 -16.40 13.37 2.45
CA GLY A 180 -16.68 13.81 3.80
C GLY A 180 -15.46 14.45 4.43
N ARG A 181 -15.69 15.44 5.28
CA ARG A 181 -14.63 16.00 6.13
C ARG A 181 -14.34 15.02 7.25
N SER A 182 -13.06 14.81 7.53
CA SER A 182 -12.59 13.95 8.60
C SER A 182 -11.77 14.79 9.55
N ASP A 183 -12.29 15.00 10.76
CA ASP A 183 -11.55 15.66 11.83
C ASP A 183 -10.68 14.67 12.61
N SER A 184 -10.80 13.37 12.31
CA SER A 184 -9.99 12.28 12.86
C SER A 184 -9.14 11.63 11.78
N THR A 185 -7.87 11.36 12.09
CA THR A 185 -7.12 10.30 11.41
C THR A 185 -7.71 8.97 11.85
N SER A 186 -8.07 8.08 10.92
CA SER A 186 -8.48 6.73 11.30
C SER A 186 -7.31 6.07 12.04
N GLU A 187 -7.46 5.82 13.34
CA GLU A 187 -6.45 5.09 14.09
C GLU A 187 -6.43 3.64 13.59
N TYR A 188 -5.33 3.27 12.93
CA TYR A 188 -5.09 1.87 12.59
C TYR A 188 -4.85 1.08 13.89
N PRO A 189 -5.29 -0.20 13.97
CA PRO A 189 -4.94 -1.04 15.10
C PRO A 189 -3.42 -1.07 15.29
N PRO A 190 -2.91 -0.97 16.53
CA PRO A 190 -1.48 -1.02 16.76
C PRO A 190 -0.94 -2.38 16.34
N LEU A 191 0.20 -2.34 15.64
CA LEU A 191 0.95 -3.53 15.28
C LEU A 191 1.93 -3.87 16.40
N ASP A 192 2.01 -5.14 16.80
CA ASP A 192 3.03 -5.62 17.74
C ASP A 192 4.43 -5.12 17.31
N PRO A 193 5.22 -4.51 18.22
CA PRO A 193 6.51 -3.90 17.85
C PRO A 193 7.52 -4.88 17.25
N VAL A 194 7.53 -6.14 17.70
CA VAL A 194 8.44 -7.16 17.19
C VAL A 194 8.00 -7.58 15.79
N ILE A 195 6.70 -7.73 15.56
CA ILE A 195 6.15 -7.97 14.23
C ILE A 195 6.46 -6.80 13.30
N ARG A 196 6.28 -5.56 13.75
CA ARG A 196 6.60 -4.34 12.99
C ARG A 196 8.07 -4.33 12.55
N GLU A 197 9.00 -4.57 13.47
CA GLU A 197 10.44 -4.63 13.16
C GLU A 197 10.75 -5.70 12.11
N ARG A 198 10.19 -6.91 12.24
CA ARG A 198 10.37 -7.97 11.24
C ARG A 198 9.83 -7.55 9.87
N LEU A 199 8.64 -6.98 9.82
CA LEU A 199 8.05 -6.54 8.55
C LEU A 199 8.87 -5.42 7.88
N ILE A 200 9.41 -4.47 8.66
CA ILE A 200 10.31 -3.43 8.14
C ILE A 200 11.55 -4.08 7.50
N GLN A 201 12.16 -5.06 8.16
CA GLN A 201 13.31 -5.78 7.62
C GLN A 201 12.94 -6.58 6.35
N ASP A 202 11.79 -7.25 6.37
CA ASP A 202 11.31 -8.06 5.26
C ASP A 202 11.00 -7.20 4.01
N VAL A 203 10.57 -5.94 4.19
CA VAL A 203 10.26 -5.03 3.05
C VAL A 203 11.42 -4.16 2.58
N ALA A 204 12.50 -4.04 3.38
CA ALA A 204 13.66 -3.21 3.05
C ALA A 204 14.27 -3.48 1.66
N PRO A 205 14.34 -4.74 1.14
CA PRO A 205 14.80 -4.97 -0.22
C PRO A 205 13.97 -4.25 -1.31
N PHE A 206 12.65 -4.13 -1.11
CA PHE A 206 11.76 -3.43 -2.05
C PHE A 206 12.00 -1.91 -2.01
N ASN A 207 12.19 -1.34 -0.80
CA ASN A 207 12.50 0.08 -0.62
C ASN A 207 13.87 0.44 -1.20
N LYS A 208 14.86 -0.43 -1.03
CA LYS A 208 16.17 -0.28 -1.66
C LYS A 208 16.09 -0.29 -3.19
N ALA A 209 15.29 -1.19 -3.77
CA ALA A 209 15.04 -1.20 -5.20
C ALA A 209 14.37 0.11 -5.66
N LEU A 210 13.40 0.62 -4.90
CA LEU A 210 12.75 1.91 -5.18
C LEU A 210 13.75 3.07 -5.15
N ALA A 211 14.58 3.17 -4.12
CA ALA A 211 15.62 4.18 -4.00
C ALA A 211 16.60 4.14 -5.19
N THR A 212 16.93 2.93 -5.65
CA THR A 212 17.78 2.72 -6.84
C THR A 212 17.09 3.20 -8.11
N VAL A 213 15.83 2.80 -8.33
CA VAL A 213 15.03 3.18 -9.51
C VAL A 213 14.82 4.69 -9.60
N LEU A 214 14.59 5.35 -8.47
CA LEU A 214 14.35 6.80 -8.41
C LEU A 214 15.64 7.63 -8.31
N ASN A 215 16.78 6.98 -8.07
CA ASN A 215 18.03 7.63 -7.67
C ASN A 215 17.79 8.65 -6.54
N ASP A 216 17.10 8.20 -5.48
CA ASP A 216 16.68 8.99 -4.33
C ASP A 216 16.70 8.14 -3.06
N ASN A 217 17.61 8.46 -2.14
CA ASN A 217 17.79 7.72 -0.89
C ASN A 217 16.75 8.07 0.19
N THR A 218 15.86 9.04 -0.04
CA THR A 218 14.83 9.43 0.93
C THR A 218 13.94 8.24 1.32
N PHE A 219 13.71 7.32 0.37
CA PHE A 219 12.91 6.11 0.58
C PHE A 219 13.59 5.06 1.46
N LEU A 220 14.89 5.16 1.72
CA LEU A 220 15.59 4.29 2.69
C LEU A 220 15.26 4.67 4.14
N ALA A 221 14.74 5.88 4.38
CA ALA A 221 14.30 6.27 5.71
C ALA A 221 13.12 5.42 6.21
N TRP A 222 12.34 4.81 5.30
CA TRP A 222 11.28 3.86 5.61
C TRP A 222 11.78 2.57 6.27
N ASP A 223 13.07 2.25 6.13
CA ASP A 223 13.69 1.07 6.74
C ASP A 223 14.12 1.31 8.20
N THR A 224 13.91 2.52 8.73
CA THR A 224 14.28 2.89 10.09
C THR A 224 13.07 2.83 11.04
N ILE A 225 13.25 2.14 12.18
CA ILE A 225 12.26 2.19 13.25
C ILE A 225 12.34 3.58 13.88
N GLN A 226 11.37 4.43 13.59
CA GLN A 226 11.13 5.61 14.41
C GLN A 226 10.65 5.11 15.78
N ARG A 227 11.54 5.18 16.77
CA ARG A 227 11.16 4.94 18.16
C ARG A 227 10.33 6.14 18.57
N GLU A 228 9.02 5.96 18.70
CA GLU A 228 8.15 6.93 19.35
C GLU A 228 8.67 7.08 20.80
N GLU A 229 9.21 8.25 21.13
CA GLU A 229 9.67 8.62 22.48
C GLU A 229 8.50 8.99 23.40
#